data_AF-A0A2E7CF63-F1
#
_entry.id   AF-A0A2E7CF63-F1
#
_cell.length_a   1.000
_cell.length_b   1.000
_cell.length_c   1.000
_cell.angle_alpha   90.00
_cell.angle_beta   90.00
_cell.angle_gamma   90.00
#
_symmetry.space_group_name_H-M   'P 1'
#
loop_
_entity.id
_entity.type
_entity.pdbx_description
1 polymer ?
#
loop_
_entity_poly.entity_id
_entity_poly.type
_entity_poly.pdbx_seq_one_letter_code
_entity_poly.pdbx_strand_id
1 'polypeptide(L)'
;MGFIQKWFGFNGWNELSTRGNIFATIAYRVVFVAGLAAAIMVYSYALGGEDPSLGYITVVGLLWFLAFQFIVNLVFVNGSR
;
A
#
# COMPACT_ATOMS: atom_id res chain seq x y z
N MET A 1 23.19 2.92 5.09
CA MET A 1 21.79 2.47 5.26
C MET A 1 21.68 1.04 4.77
N GLY A 2 20.90 0.21 5.47
CA GLY A 2 20.69 -1.19 5.12
C GLY A 2 19.72 -1.35 3.94
N PHE A 3 19.76 -2.52 3.30
CA PHE A 3 18.90 -2.90 2.17
C PHE A 3 17.41 -2.59 2.42
N ILE A 4 16.92 -2.93 3.62
CA ILE A 4 15.52 -2.73 4.02
C ILE A 4 15.13 -1.24 3.95
N GLN A 5 15.97 -0.33 4.44
CA GLN A 5 15.64 1.10 4.45
C GLN A 5 15.53 1.69 3.03
N LYS A 6 16.38 1.20 2.12
CA LYS A 6 16.32 1.57 0.70
C LYS A 6 15.12 0.94 -0.01
N TRP A 7 14.78 -0.29 0.36
CA TRP A 7 13.63 -1.05 -0.17
C TRP A 7 12.27 -0.54 0.30
N PHE A 8 12.20 0.20 1.41
CA PHE A 8 10.97 0.87 1.83
C PHE A 8 10.91 2.34 1.39
N GLY A 9 11.85 2.77 0.55
CA GLY A 9 11.87 4.13 0.01
C GLY A 9 12.04 5.24 1.06
N PHE A 10 12.50 4.92 2.28
CA PHE A 10 12.58 5.88 3.40
C PHE A 10 13.43 7.12 3.10
N ASN A 11 14.35 7.03 2.13
CA ASN A 11 15.10 8.18 1.63
C ASN A 11 14.18 9.26 1.05
N GLY A 12 13.25 8.87 0.17
CA GLY A 12 12.30 9.80 -0.43
C GLY A 12 11.35 10.43 0.58
N TRP A 13 11.01 9.71 1.67
CA TRP A 13 10.20 10.26 2.76
C TRP A 13 10.93 11.32 3.59
N ASN A 14 12.23 11.14 3.82
CA ASN A 14 13.05 12.07 4.58
C ASN A 14 13.41 13.35 3.81
N GLU A 15 13.33 13.30 2.48
CA GLU A 15 13.57 14.45 1.59
C GLU A 15 12.32 15.33 1.40
N LEU A 16 11.14 14.89 1.85
CA LEU A 16 9.91 15.68 1.79
C LEU A 16 9.94 16.84 2.79
N SER A 17 9.50 18.02 2.36
CA SER A 17 9.16 19.12 3.27
C SER A 17 8.08 18.69 4.28
N THR A 18 7.97 19.37 5.43
CA THR A 18 6.98 19.05 6.47
C THR A 18 5.56 18.94 5.92
N ARG A 19 5.16 19.83 5.00
CA ARG A 19 3.86 19.77 4.33
C ARG A 19 3.76 18.55 3.41
N GLY A 20 4.80 18.29 2.61
CA GLY A 20 4.85 17.12 1.71
C GLY A 20 4.76 15.79 2.45
N ASN A 21 5.41 15.67 3.61
CA ASN A 21 5.36 14.47 4.44
C ASN A 21 3.94 14.21 4.99
N ILE A 22 3.25 15.26 5.46
CA ILE A 22 1.86 15.15 5.92
C ILE A 22 0.95 14.68 4.78
N PHE A 23 1.03 15.31 3.60
CA PHE A 23 0.22 14.91 2.44
C PHE A 23 0.52 13.49 1.98
N ALA A 24 1.80 13.11 1.88
CA ALA A 24 2.22 11.76 1.51
C ALA A 24 1.70 10.71 2.50
N THR A 25 1.74 11.01 3.80
CA THR A 25 1.23 10.13 4.85
C THR A 25 -0.29 9.94 4.72
N ILE A 26 -1.05 11.02 4.49
CA ILE A 26 -2.50 10.95 4.30
C ILE A 26 -2.83 10.16 3.04
N ALA A 27 -2.20 10.51 1.91
CA ALA A 27 -2.41 9.84 0.64
C ALA A 27 -2.09 8.34 0.73
N TYR A 28 -0.97 7.98 1.35
CA TYR A 28 -0.59 6.59 1.60
C TYR A 28 -1.69 5.83 2.35
N ARG A 29 -2.21 6.41 3.45
CA ARG A 29 -3.24 5.76 4.27
C ARG A 29 -4.55 5.59 3.50
N VAL A 30 -5.00 6.63 2.81
CA VAL A 30 -6.26 6.63 2.07
C VAL A 30 -6.19 5.63 0.91
N VAL A 31 -5.12 5.65 0.11
CA VAL A 31 -4.97 4.74 -1.04
C VAL A 31 -4.84 3.29 -0.57
N PHE A 32 -4.11 3.03 0.51
CA PHE A 32 -4.00 1.68 1.05
C PHE A 32 -5.36 1.12 1.45
N VAL A 33 -6.14 1.87 2.22
CA VAL A 33 -7.46 1.44 2.72
C VAL A 33 -8.45 1.31 1.56
N ALA A 34 -8.48 2.27 0.63
CA ALA A 34 -9.36 2.23 -0.53
C ALA A 34 -9.06 1.02 -1.42
N GLY A 35 -7.78 0.76 -1.70
CA GLY A 35 -7.36 -0.40 -2.49
C GLY A 35 -7.64 -1.74 -1.80
N LEU A 36 -7.44 -1.82 -0.48
CA LEU A 36 -7.79 -3.02 0.30
C LEU A 36 -9.30 -3.28 0.27
N ALA A 37 -10.11 -2.24 0.48
CA ALA A 37 -11.56 -2.34 0.40
C ALA A 37 -11.99 -2.83 -0.99
N ALA A 38 -11.43 -2.26 -2.06
CA ALA A 38 -11.69 -2.71 -3.42
C ALA A 38 -11.31 -4.19 -3.63
N ALA A 39 -10.12 -4.60 -3.17
CA ALA A 39 -9.65 -5.98 -3.32
C ALA A 39 -10.54 -7.00 -2.58
N ILE A 40 -11.07 -6.63 -1.40
CA ILE A 40 -12.00 -7.47 -0.65
C ILE A 40 -13.37 -7.53 -1.36
N MET A 41 -13.90 -6.38 -1.81
CA MET A 41 -15.20 -6.31 -2.48
C MET A 41 -15.25 -7.10 -3.80
N VAL A 42 -14.12 -7.19 -4.51
CA VAL A 42 -14.02 -7.99 -5.75
C VAL A 42 -14.39 -9.46 -5.49
N TYR A 43 -14.10 -10.02 -4.31
CA TYR A 43 -14.52 -11.38 -3.95
C TYR A 43 -16.04 -11.53 -3.99
N SER A 44 -16.74 -10.71 -3.21
CA SER A 44 -18.20 -10.78 -3.10
C SER A 44 -18.87 -10.47 -4.42
N TYR A 45 -18.31 -9.56 -5.23
CA TYR A 45 -18.84 -9.26 -6.55
C TYR A 45 -18.64 -10.41 -7.55
N ALA A 46 -17.45 -11.02 -7.57
CA ALA A 46 -17.10 -12.06 -8.55
C ALA A 46 -17.69 -13.44 -8.22
N LEU A 47 -17.92 -13.75 -6.93
CA LEU A 47 -18.32 -15.08 -6.45
C LEU A 47 -19.77 -15.14 -5.97
N GLY A 48 -20.62 -14.18 -6.35
CA GLY A 48 -22.07 -14.29 -6.17
C GLY A 48 -22.64 -13.76 -4.86
N GLY A 49 -21.95 -12.82 -4.21
CA GLY A 49 -22.48 -12.05 -3.09
C GLY A 49 -22.27 -12.66 -1.71
N GLU A 50 -21.53 -13.77 -1.59
CA GLU A 50 -21.16 -14.33 -0.29
C GLU A 50 -20.14 -13.43 0.43
N ASP A 51 -20.26 -13.37 1.76
CA ASP A 51 -19.30 -12.67 2.60
C ASP A 51 -17.92 -13.38 2.54
N PRO A 52 -16.82 -12.63 2.39
CA PRO A 52 -15.50 -13.23 2.31
C PRO A 52 -15.12 -13.88 3.64
N SER A 53 -14.66 -15.13 3.57
CA SER A 53 -14.15 -15.84 4.74
C SER A 53 -12.96 -15.11 5.37
N LEU A 54 -12.75 -15.29 6.68
CA LEU A 54 -11.59 -14.72 7.38
C LEU A 54 -10.25 -15.13 6.76
N GLY A 55 -10.15 -16.37 6.27
CA GLY A 55 -8.97 -16.87 5.57
C GLY A 55 -8.71 -16.10 4.28
N TYR A 56 -9.76 -15.86 3.48
CA TYR A 56 -9.65 -15.06 2.26
C TYR A 56 -9.20 -13.62 2.56
N ILE A 57 -9.86 -12.94 3.51
CA ILE A 57 -9.51 -11.57 3.91
C ILE A 57 -8.05 -11.48 4.34
N THR A 58 -7.57 -12.48 5.10
CA THR A 58 -6.19 -12.53 5.58
C THR A 58 -5.20 -12.66 4.42
N VAL A 59 -5.44 -13.58 3.49
CA VAL A 59 -4.57 -13.79 2.31
C VAL A 59 -4.55 -12.56 1.43
N VAL A 60 -5.71 -11.98 1.11
CA VAL A 60 -5.80 -10.75 0.31
C VAL A 60 -5.14 -9.57 1.01
N GLY A 61 -5.33 -9.42 2.32
CA GLY A 61 -4.69 -8.38 3.11
C GLY A 61 -3.17 -8.46 3.06
N LEU A 62 -2.61 -9.67 3.21
CA LEU A 62 -1.17 -9.90 3.10
C LEU A 62 -0.63 -9.61 1.69
N LEU A 63 -1.30 -10.13 0.65
CA LEU A 63 -0.89 -9.91 -0.73
C LEU A 63 -0.99 -8.44 -1.12
N TRP A 64 -2.08 -7.77 -0.75
CA TRP A 64 -2.28 -6.35 -0.97
C TRP A 64 -1.23 -5.52 -0.24
N PHE A 65 -0.92 -5.84 1.01
CA PHE A 65 0.17 -5.19 1.74
C PHE A 65 1.49 -5.28 0.99
N LEU A 66 1.89 -6.48 0.57
CA LEU A 66 3.14 -6.69 -0.16
C LEU A 66 3.17 -5.93 -1.50
N ALA A 67 2.08 -6.01 -2.28
CA ALA A 67 1.95 -5.30 -3.54
C ALA A 67 2.00 -3.77 -3.36
N PHE A 68 1.29 -3.26 -2.35
CA PHE A 68 1.26 -1.83 -2.06
C PHE A 68 2.63 -1.32 -1.59
N GLN A 69 3.32 -2.07 -0.71
CA GLN A 69 4.70 -1.74 -0.31
C GLN A 69 5.63 -1.68 -1.52
N PHE A 70 5.49 -2.64 -2.43
CA PHE A 70 6.29 -2.66 -3.66
C PHE A 70 6.01 -1.44 -4.54
N ILE A 71 4.74 -1.08 -4.77
CA ILE A 71 4.36 0.09 -5.58
C ILE A 71 4.90 1.39 -4.96
N VAL A 72 4.69 1.57 -3.65
CA VAL A 72 5.18 2.75 -2.93
C VAL A 72 6.70 2.84 -3.02
N ASN A 73 7.40 1.71 -2.86
CA ASN A 73 8.84 1.68 -3.04
C ASN A 73 9.28 2.11 -4.44
N LEU A 74 8.60 1.66 -5.51
CA LEU A 74 8.91 2.09 -6.88
C LEU A 74 8.75 3.60 -7.04
N VAL A 75 7.68 4.18 -6.49
CA VAL A 75 7.44 5.64 -6.56
C VAL A 75 8.58 6.41 -5.90
N PHE A 76 9.02 5.99 -4.71
CA PHE A 76 10.04 6.72 -3.96
C PHE A 76 11.47 6.43 -4.42
N VAL A 77 11.79 5.22 -4.90
CA VAL A 77 13.13 4.88 -5.39
C VAL A 77 13.37 5.43 -6.80
N ASN A 78 12.36 5.44 -7.67
CA ASN A 78 12.52 5.99 -9.03
C ASN A 78 12.20 7.48 -9.12
N GLY A 79 11.36 8.02 -8.22
CA GLY A 79 11.02 9.44 -8.20
C GLY A 79 11.98 10.34 -7.42
N SER A 80 12.96 9.78 -6.68
CA SER A 80 14.02 10.52 -5.98
C SER A 80 15.30 10.72 -6.81
N ARG A 81 15.25 10.40 -8.11
CA ARG A 81 16.30 10.67 -9.10
C ARG A 81 15.82 11.73 -10.07
#